data_AF-A0A1F6K422-F1
#
_entry.id   AF-A0A1F6K422-F1
#
_cell.length_a   1.000
_cell.length_b   1.000
_cell.length_c   1.000
_cell.angle_alpha   90.00
_cell.angle_beta   90.00
_cell.angle_gamma   90.00
#
_symmetry.space_group_name_H-M   'P 1'
#
loop_
_entity.id
_entity.type
_entity.pdbx_description
1 polymer ?
#
loop_
_entity_poly.entity_id
_entity_poly.type
_entity_poly.pdbx_seq_one_letter_code
_entity_poly.pdbx_strand_id
1 'polypeptide(L)'
;MLFDSCPLDSGVEFFQFFPFFKEAYRLLKDDGIFTYFSDEVRGISKKHREKLTQAGFQNINFKICKVHPPKSCEYWKYDTIISPIVKKYSQ
;
A
#
# COMPACT_ATOMS: atom_id res chain seq x y z
N MET A 1 2.05 2.88 11.15
CA MET A 1 3.02 1.87 10.67
C MET A 1 3.34 2.18 9.21
N LEU A 2 4.62 2.24 8.85
CA LEU A 2 5.11 2.38 7.48
C LEU A 2 5.69 1.03 7.04
N PHE A 3 5.25 0.52 5.90
CA PHE A 3 5.78 -0.72 5.30
C PHE A 3 6.18 -0.48 3.85
N ASP A 4 7.45 -0.70 3.54
CA ASP A 4 7.98 -0.55 2.19
C ASP A 4 8.78 -1.80 1.84
N SER A 5 8.25 -2.59 0.91
CA SER A 5 8.90 -3.82 0.44
C SER A 5 9.56 -3.54 -0.90
N CYS A 6 10.89 -3.45 -0.90
CA CYS A 6 11.69 -3.44 -2.13
C CYS A 6 11.95 -4.89 -2.57
N PRO A 7 11.51 -5.33 -3.76
CA PRO A 7 11.87 -6.65 -4.26
C PRO A 7 13.39 -6.69 -4.49
N LEU A 8 14.07 -7.61 -3.80
CA LEU A 8 15.53 -7.76 -3.88
C LEU A 8 15.97 -8.61 -5.07
N ASP A 9 15.07 -9.41 -5.65
CA ASP A 9 15.37 -10.37 -6.72
C ASP A 9 14.53 -10.13 -7.98
N SER A 10 15.17 -10.33 -9.14
CA SER A 10 14.50 -10.31 -10.45
C SER A 10 13.51 -11.48 -10.55
N GLY A 11 12.23 -11.19 -10.76
CA GLY A 11 11.17 -12.20 -10.91
C GLY A 11 10.18 -12.27 -9.73
N VAL A 12 10.38 -11.44 -8.70
CA VAL A 12 9.45 -11.33 -7.58
C VAL A 12 8.25 -10.45 -7.96
N GLU A 13 7.03 -10.98 -7.80
CA GLU A 13 5.81 -10.20 -8.05
C GLU A 13 5.71 -9.02 -7.07
N PHE A 14 5.29 -7.85 -7.57
CA PHE A 14 5.11 -6.61 -6.81
C PHE A 14 4.12 -6.70 -5.63
N PHE A 15 3.37 -7.80 -5.49
CA PHE A 15 2.31 -7.97 -4.47
C PHE A 15 2.79 -8.53 -3.10
N GLN A 16 4.08 -8.43 -2.79
CA GLN A 16 4.64 -8.98 -1.53
C GLN A 16 4.03 -8.39 -0.26
N PHE A 17 3.34 -7.26 -0.34
CA PHE A 17 2.67 -6.64 0.80
C PHE A 17 1.34 -7.31 1.19
N PHE A 18 0.67 -8.08 0.32
CA PHE A 18 -0.64 -8.68 0.65
C PHE A 18 -0.62 -9.59 1.89
N PRO A 19 0.36 -10.50 2.06
CA PRO A 19 0.43 -11.32 3.27
C PRO A 19 0.58 -10.49 4.54
N PHE A 20 1.21 -9.31 4.47
CA PHE A 20 1.46 -8.47 5.63
C PHE A 20 0.22 -7.72 6.13
N PHE A 21 -0.84 -7.56 5.31
CA PHE A 21 -2.02 -6.80 5.74
C PHE A 21 -2.68 -7.36 7.00
N LYS A 22 -2.71 -8.68 7.14
CA LYS A 22 -3.25 -9.36 8.33
C LYS A 22 -2.40 -9.03 9.57
N GLU A 23 -1.08 -9.04 9.42
CA GLU A 23 -0.16 -8.70 10.50
C GLU A 23 -0.23 -7.20 10.85
N ALA A 24 -0.36 -6.32 9.85
CA ALA A 24 -0.56 -4.90 10.07
C ALA A 24 -1.83 -4.63 10.91
N TYR A 25 -2.95 -5.31 10.60
CA TYR A 25 -4.18 -5.19 11.38
C TYR A 25 -4.02 -5.69 12.82
N ARG A 26 -3.34 -6.84 13.00
CA ARG A 26 -3.07 -7.43 14.32
C ARG A 26 -2.20 -6.52 15.18
N LEU A 27 -1.16 -5.91 14.59
CA LEU A 27 -0.14 -5.13 15.30
C LEU A 27 -0.54 -3.67 15.57
N LEU A 28 -1.42 -3.09 14.74
CA LEU A 28 -1.87 -1.72 14.96
C LEU A 28 -2.70 -1.61 16.24
N LYS A 29 -2.47 -0.53 16.99
CA LYS A 29 -3.41 -0.05 18.01
C LYS A 29 -4.69 0.44 17.34
N ASP A 30 -5.75 0.56 18.13
CA ASP A 30 -6.97 1.19 17.69
C ASP A 30 -6.71 2.63 17.24
N ASP A 31 -7.44 3.05 16.21
CA ASP A 31 -7.21 4.27 15.44
C ASP A 31 -5.85 4.37 14.74
N GLY A 32 -5.03 3.31 14.80
CA GLY A 32 -3.74 3.25 14.14
C GLY A 32 -3.87 3.30 12.62
N ILE A 33 -2.93 4.01 11.99
CA ILE A 33 -2.84 4.13 10.53
C ILE A 33 -1.74 3.22 9.99
N PHE A 34 -2.10 2.41 9.00
CA PHE A 34 -1.22 1.65 8.14
C PHE A 34 -1.09 2.37 6.80
N THR A 35 0.15 2.64 6.39
CA THR A 35 0.51 3.14 5.07
C THR A 35 1.65 2.29 4.53
N TYR A 36 1.67 2.09 3.23
CA TYR A 36 2.67 1.26 2.57
C TYR A 36 2.90 1.73 1.13
N PHE A 37 4.02 1.32 0.54
CA PHE A 37 4.24 1.54 -0.89
C PHE A 37 3.24 0.72 -1.71
N SER A 38 2.60 1.37 -2.69
CA SER A 38 1.76 0.72 -3.68
C SER A 38 2.26 1.06 -5.07
N ASP A 39 2.28 0.05 -5.93
CA ASP A 39 2.57 0.18 -7.35
C ASP A 39 1.43 0.81 -8.17
N GLU A 40 0.34 1.20 -7.51
CA GLU A 40 -0.82 1.81 -8.13
C GLU A 40 -0.70 3.35 -8.18
N VAL A 41 -1.19 3.94 -9.27
CA VAL A 41 -0.91 5.36 -9.60
C VAL A 41 -2.07 6.31 -9.38
N ARG A 42 -3.31 5.81 -9.48
CA ARG A 42 -4.53 6.64 -9.49
C ARG A 42 -5.50 6.30 -8.37
N GLY A 43 -5.31 5.17 -7.71
CA GLY A 43 -6.14 4.72 -6.60
C GLY A 43 -5.92 3.26 -6.28
N ILE A 44 -6.61 2.79 -5.24
CA ILE A 44 -6.54 1.40 -4.77
C ILE A 44 -7.50 0.55 -5.61
N SER A 45 -7.00 -0.44 -6.36
CA SER A 45 -7.83 -1.34 -7.17
C SER A 45 -8.77 -2.19 -6.32
N LYS A 46 -9.76 -2.79 -6.99
CA LYS A 46 -10.75 -3.68 -6.36
C LYS A 46 -10.08 -4.86 -5.64
N LYS A 47 -9.15 -5.56 -6.31
CA LYS A 47 -8.40 -6.70 -5.72
C LYS A 47 -7.63 -6.27 -4.47
N HIS A 48 -7.00 -5.10 -4.52
CA HIS A 48 -6.23 -4.57 -3.40
C HIS A 48 -7.13 -4.22 -2.20
N ARG A 49 -8.26 -3.56 -2.48
CA ARG A 49 -9.29 -3.25 -1.48
C ARG A 49 -9.86 -4.51 -0.85
N GLU A 50 -10.17 -5.53 -1.64
CA GLU A 50 -10.65 -6.83 -1.14
C GLU A 50 -9.64 -7.47 -0.17
N LYS A 51 -8.34 -7.41 -0.47
CA LYS A 51 -7.30 -7.94 0.43
C LYS A 51 -7.21 -7.18 1.76
N LEU A 52 -7.30 -5.85 1.73
CA LEU A 52 -7.34 -5.04 2.94
C LEU A 52 -8.59 -5.33 3.78
N THR A 53 -9.76 -5.47 3.13
CA THR A 53 -11.01 -5.83 3.81
C THR A 53 -10.96 -7.24 4.41
N GLN A 54 -10.39 -8.22 3.69
CA GLN A 54 -10.17 -9.57 4.21
C GLN A 54 -9.24 -9.59 5.44
N ALA A 55 -8.30 -8.65 5.53
CA ALA A 55 -7.43 -8.48 6.70
C ALA A 55 -8.12 -7.81 7.90
N GLY A 56 -9.32 -7.25 7.71
CA GLY A 56 -10.12 -6.61 8.77
C GLY A 56 -10.25 -5.09 8.64
N PHE A 57 -9.58 -4.45 7.68
CA PHE A 57 -9.67 -3.00 7.51
C PHE A 57 -10.97 -2.59 6.81
N GLN A 58 -11.68 -1.62 7.41
CA GLN A 58 -12.92 -1.07 6.84
C GLN A 58 -12.72 0.35 6.29
N ASN A 59 -11.79 1.12 6.86
CA ASN A 59 -11.47 2.47 6.44
C ASN A 59 -10.21 2.47 5.56
N ILE A 60 -10.43 2.46 4.24
CA ILE A 60 -9.40 2.36 3.22
C ILE A 60 -9.49 3.59 2.31
N ASN A 61 -8.64 4.56 2.59
CA ASN A 61 -8.47 5.80 1.83
C ASN A 61 -7.07 5.85 1.19
N PHE A 62 -6.83 6.87 0.38
CA PHE A 62 -5.51 7.17 -0.17
C PHE A 62 -5.40 8.65 -0.52
N LYS A 63 -4.16 9.13 -0.66
CA LYS A 63 -3.85 10.41 -1.29
C LYS A 63 -3.09 10.18 -2.57
N ILE A 64 -3.39 10.95 -3.61
CA ILE A 64 -2.56 11.00 -4.83
C ILE A 64 -1.49 12.06 -4.61
N CYS A 65 -0.23 11.66 -4.74
CA CYS A 65 0.92 12.52 -4.60
C CYS A 65 1.58 12.70 -5.97
N LYS A 66 1.84 13.95 -6.37
CA LYS A 66 2.63 14.22 -7.58
C LYS A 66 4.12 13.95 -7.31
N VAL A 67 4.78 13.31 -8.24
CA VAL A 67 6.21 12.98 -8.20
C VAL A 67 6.82 13.29 -9.57
N HIS A 68 8.14 13.46 -9.59
CA HIS A 68 8.89 13.74 -10.83
C HIS A 68 10.06 12.76 -10.93
N PRO A 69 9.81 11.47 -11.22
CA PRO A 69 10.90 10.51 -11.38
C PRO A 69 11.83 10.98 -12.52
N PRO A 70 13.15 10.79 -12.38
CA PRO A 70 14.08 11.05 -13.48
C PRO A 70 13.70 10.25 -14.72
N LYS A 71 13.99 10.76 -15.93
CA LYS A 71 13.76 10.03 -17.18
C LYS A 71 14.46 8.66 -17.21
N SER A 72 15.60 8.57 -16.52
CA SER A 72 16.39 7.34 -16.33
C SER A 72 15.84 6.39 -15.27
N CYS A 73 14.77 6.72 -14.53
CA CYS A 73 14.21 5.83 -13.51
C CYS A 73 13.70 4.54 -14.14
N GLU A 74 14.25 3.39 -13.78
CA GLU A 74 13.97 2.11 -14.45
C GLU A 74 12.62 1.51 -14.06
N TYR A 75 12.17 1.78 -12.83
CA TYR A 75 11.05 1.06 -12.20
C TYR A 75 9.78 1.91 -12.00
N TRP A 76 9.86 3.24 -12.16
CA TRP A 76 8.69 4.12 -12.03
C TRP A 76 8.65 5.16 -13.14
N LYS A 77 7.57 5.14 -13.94
CA LYS A 77 7.42 6.00 -15.14
C LYS A 77 6.29 7.02 -15.03
N TYR A 78 5.57 7.04 -13.91
CA TYR A 78 4.40 7.91 -13.72
C TYR A 78 4.75 9.15 -12.90
N ASP A 79 4.02 10.24 -13.14
CA ASP A 79 4.12 11.51 -12.41
C ASP A 79 3.29 11.55 -11.12
N THR A 80 2.69 10.42 -10.76
CA THR A 80 1.96 10.24 -9.51
C THR A 80 2.36 8.95 -8.81
N ILE A 81 2.17 8.95 -7.49
CA ILE A 81 2.08 7.76 -6.64
C ILE A 81 0.82 7.88 -5.79
N ILE A 82 0.34 6.77 -5.22
CA ILE A 82 -0.63 6.83 -4.14
C ILE A 82 0.05 6.60 -2.79
N SER A 83 -0.43 7.30 -1.76
CA SER A 83 -0.15 7.02 -0.36
C SER A 83 -1.42 6.45 0.27
N PRO A 84 -1.52 5.12 0.46
CA PRO A 84 -2.63 4.48 1.16
C PRO A 84 -2.74 4.99 2.60
N ILE A 85 -3.96 5.25 3.03
CA ILE A 85 -4.29 5.64 4.40
C ILE A 85 -5.33 4.63 4.88
N VAL A 86 -4.83 3.56 5.51
CA VAL A 86 -5.66 2.45 5.98
C VAL A 86 -5.75 2.53 7.49
N LYS A 87 -6.95 2.76 8.04
CA LYS A 87 -7.14 2.96 9.47
C LYS A 87 -7.77 1.73 10.11
N LYS A 88 -7.22 1.28 11.25
CA LYS A 88 -7.85 0.28 12.13
C LYS A 88 -8.84 0.99 13.04
N TYR A 89 -10.08 0.48 13.07
CA TYR A 89 -11.04 0.81 14.11
C TYR A 89 -11.15 -0.37 15.07
N SER A 90 -11.45 -0.07 16.33
CA SER A 90 -11.86 -1.09 17.30
C SER A 90 -13.09 -1.80 16.74
N GLN A 91 -13.14 -3.13 16.86
CA GLN A 91 -14.40 -3.87 16.70
C GLN A 91 -15.20 -3.80 18.00
#